data_AF-A0A533XIT6-F1
#
_entry.id   AF-A0A533XIT6-F1
#
_cell.length_a   1.000
_cell.length_b   1.000
_cell.length_c   1.000
_cell.angle_alpha   90.00
_cell.angle_beta   90.00
_cell.angle_gamma   90.00
#
_symmetry.space_group_name_H-M   'P 1'
#
loop_
_entity.id
_entity.type
_entity.pdbx_description
1 polymer ?
#
loop_
_entity_poly.entity_id
_entity_poly.type
_entity_poly.pdbx_seq_one_letter_code
_entity_poly.pdbx_strand_id
1 'polypeptide(L)'
;MGEDSAMDSRLLILLVLGFVLFMPLAGPPELYAAGPQAAAKEGQPSPCPALKESFDKEGSPLKIITDSPIPGLKKLRSEPTAAETKCAETLRAAGKKAIEKKKLVEGVSRYLAAVKVAPAQAETTYQELASTLDRGGYGQPALAAYFKAWNATEAEYNHPDAKLDGHAVLGLADIRDSIVRLGGQVPNPTSEVGRTVAANTTRHLREQYFNADPLLVPEKPPEVVVP
;
A
#
# COMPACT_ATOMS: atom_id res chain seq x y z
N MET A 1 57.36 50.49 2.46
CA MET A 1 57.54 49.04 2.60
C MET A 1 56.36 48.37 1.88
N GLY A 2 56.58 47.99 0.62
CA GLY A 2 55.76 47.16 -0.28
C GLY A 2 54.34 47.68 -0.57
N GLU A 3 54.00 48.38 -1.66
CA GLU A 3 54.36 48.29 -3.09
C GLU A 3 53.91 46.99 -3.81
N ASP A 4 52.98 47.22 -4.76
CA ASP A 4 52.86 46.65 -6.11
C ASP A 4 51.88 45.51 -6.46
N SER A 5 50.91 45.89 -7.31
CA SER A 5 50.48 45.29 -8.60
C SER A 5 49.00 45.66 -8.85
N ALA A 6 48.62 46.66 -9.67
CA ALA A 6 48.75 46.79 -11.14
C ALA A 6 48.24 45.54 -11.89
N MET A 7 47.45 45.55 -12.97
CA MET A 7 46.86 46.51 -13.92
C MET A 7 45.74 45.71 -14.64
N ASP A 8 44.56 46.26 -14.90
CA ASP A 8 44.13 46.78 -16.21
C ASP A 8 44.30 45.84 -17.42
N SER A 9 43.19 45.43 -18.04
CA SER A 9 43.03 45.49 -19.50
C SER A 9 41.64 45.07 -19.95
N ARG A 10 40.89 46.09 -20.36
CA ARG A 10 39.83 45.97 -21.38
C ARG A 10 40.47 45.49 -22.69
N LEU A 11 39.85 44.51 -23.36
CA LEU A 11 39.99 44.41 -24.82
C LEU A 11 38.73 43.78 -25.43
N LEU A 12 37.86 44.66 -25.93
CA LEU A 12 37.04 44.44 -27.13
C LEU A 12 37.98 44.04 -28.28
N ILE A 13 37.57 43.12 -29.16
CA ILE A 13 37.79 43.21 -30.62
C ILE A 13 36.81 42.25 -31.33
N LEU A 14 35.95 42.87 -32.13
CA LEU A 14 35.18 42.33 -33.26
C LEU A 14 36.11 42.01 -34.43
N LEU A 15 35.69 41.10 -35.32
CA LEU A 15 35.94 41.00 -36.79
C LEU A 15 36.18 39.53 -37.20
N VAL A 16 35.73 38.97 -38.33
CA VAL A 16 34.72 39.31 -39.34
C VAL A 16 34.75 38.21 -40.44
N LEU A 17 33.66 38.11 -41.21
CA LEU A 17 33.55 37.56 -42.58
C LEU A 17 33.64 36.05 -42.86
N GLY A 18 32.58 35.56 -43.51
CA GLY A 18 32.51 34.28 -44.23
C GLY A 18 31.20 34.13 -44.99
N PHE A 19 30.89 35.07 -45.88
CA PHE A 19 29.74 35.07 -46.77
C PHE A 19 30.02 34.15 -47.97
N VAL A 20 29.26 33.06 -48.14
CA VAL A 20 29.18 32.34 -49.43
C VAL A 20 27.72 32.02 -49.72
N LEU A 21 27.18 32.75 -50.70
CA LEU A 21 25.95 32.45 -51.44
C LEU A 21 26.05 31.07 -52.09
N PHE A 22 25.05 30.20 -51.91
CA PHE A 22 24.68 29.22 -52.95
C PHE A 22 23.23 28.72 -52.75
N MET A 23 22.36 29.11 -53.68
CA MET A 23 21.13 28.42 -54.11
C MET A 23 21.17 28.46 -55.65
N PRO A 24 20.44 27.64 -56.42
CA PRO A 24 19.51 26.54 -56.08
C PRO A 24 19.77 25.26 -56.92
N LEU A 25 19.10 24.13 -56.65
CA LEU A 25 18.74 23.14 -57.70
C LEU A 25 17.64 22.16 -57.23
N ALA A 26 16.72 21.87 -58.14
CA ALA A 26 15.50 21.09 -57.96
C ALA A 26 15.72 19.57 -57.71
N GLY A 27 14.76 18.94 -57.03
CA GLY A 27 14.58 17.48 -56.93
C GLY A 27 13.24 17.10 -56.26
N PRO A 28 12.60 15.95 -56.60
CA PRO A 28 11.14 15.88 -56.85
C PRO A 28 10.37 15.02 -55.80
N PRO A 29 9.12 14.57 -56.10
CA PRO A 29 7.92 14.77 -55.27
C PRO A 29 7.80 13.85 -54.03
N GLU A 30 7.01 14.31 -53.05
CA GLU A 30 6.58 13.54 -51.88
C GLU A 30 5.91 12.21 -52.27
N LEU A 31 6.63 11.12 -52.04
CA LEU A 31 6.04 9.80 -51.85
C LEU A 31 5.40 9.77 -50.46
N TYR A 32 4.07 9.84 -50.43
CA TYR A 32 3.25 9.44 -49.29
C TYR A 32 3.60 7.99 -48.91
N ALA A 33 4.55 7.83 -47.99
CA ALA A 33 4.68 6.63 -47.20
C ALA A 33 3.68 6.77 -46.05
N ALA A 34 2.54 6.10 -46.17
CA ALA A 34 1.66 5.79 -45.05
C ALA A 34 2.49 5.04 -44.00
N GLY A 35 3.06 5.78 -43.05
CA GLY A 35 3.61 5.19 -41.84
C GLY A 35 2.47 4.43 -41.15
N PRO A 36 2.70 3.20 -40.66
CA PRO A 36 1.72 2.56 -39.81
C PRO A 36 1.49 3.51 -38.63
N GLN A 37 0.30 4.09 -38.59
CA GLN A 37 -0.21 4.79 -37.43
C GLN A 37 0.07 3.87 -36.25
N ALA A 38 1.00 4.30 -35.38
CA ALA A 38 1.11 3.74 -34.06
C ALA A 38 -0.27 3.91 -33.45
N ALA A 39 -1.05 2.84 -33.49
CA ALA A 39 -2.34 2.77 -32.86
C ALA A 39 -2.10 3.20 -31.42
N ALA A 40 -2.54 4.42 -31.11
CA ALA A 40 -2.75 4.83 -29.75
C ALA A 40 -3.55 3.67 -29.15
N LYS A 41 -2.97 2.98 -28.16
CA LYS A 41 -3.74 2.06 -27.33
C LYS A 41 -4.77 2.92 -26.61
N GLU A 42 -5.89 3.12 -27.28
CA GLU A 42 -7.11 3.66 -26.72
C GLU A 42 -7.43 2.80 -25.51
N GLY A 43 -7.64 3.49 -24.39
CA GLY A 43 -7.58 2.95 -23.06
C GLY A 43 -8.37 1.66 -22.91
N GLN A 44 -7.66 0.61 -22.53
CA GLN A 44 -8.28 -0.57 -21.96
C GLN A 44 -9.15 -0.10 -20.78
N PRO A 45 -10.49 -0.26 -20.85
CA PRO A 45 -11.37 0.25 -19.81
C PRO A 45 -10.98 -0.42 -18.49
N SER A 46 -10.73 0.39 -17.46
CA SER A 46 -10.37 -0.14 -16.14
C SER A 46 -11.46 -1.12 -15.69
N PRO A 47 -11.14 -2.40 -15.36
CA PRO A 47 -12.14 -3.40 -14.99
C PRO A 47 -12.82 -3.13 -13.63
N CYS A 48 -12.46 -2.02 -12.97
CA CYS A 48 -12.92 -1.64 -11.64
C CYS A 48 -13.78 -0.36 -11.71
N PRO A 49 -15.12 -0.46 -11.78
CA PRO A 49 -16.00 0.70 -11.90
C PRO A 49 -15.88 1.67 -10.71
N ALA A 50 -15.58 1.15 -9.52
CA ALA A 50 -15.35 1.92 -8.29
C ALA A 50 -14.18 2.94 -8.40
N LEU A 51 -13.29 2.80 -9.39
CA LEU A 51 -12.24 3.78 -9.66
C LEU A 51 -12.80 5.14 -10.13
N LYS A 52 -14.03 5.17 -10.63
CA LYS A 52 -14.72 6.40 -11.06
C LYS A 52 -15.62 7.02 -9.99
N GLU A 53 -15.82 6.33 -8.86
CA GLU A 53 -16.65 6.87 -7.77
C GLU A 53 -16.07 8.18 -7.25
N SER A 54 -16.96 9.16 -7.07
CA SER A 54 -16.64 10.43 -6.43
C SER A 54 -16.47 10.21 -4.92
N PHE A 55 -15.66 11.06 -4.31
CA PHE A 55 -15.46 11.12 -2.87
C PHE A 55 -15.61 12.57 -2.43
N ASP A 56 -16.02 12.76 -1.18
CA ASP A 56 -16.05 14.07 -0.55
C ASP A 56 -14.61 14.58 -0.41
N LYS A 57 -14.27 15.65 -1.13
CA LYS A 57 -12.91 16.21 -1.17
C LYS A 57 -12.57 17.01 0.09
N GLU A 58 -13.57 17.45 0.84
CA GLU A 58 -13.40 18.28 2.04
C GLU A 58 -13.40 17.46 3.33
N GLY A 59 -13.69 16.17 3.24
CA GLY A 59 -13.68 15.27 4.39
C GLY A 59 -12.30 15.14 5.03
N SER A 60 -12.26 15.08 6.37
CA SER A 60 -11.04 14.78 7.11
C SER A 60 -10.63 13.31 6.90
N PRO A 61 -9.38 12.99 6.48
CA PRO A 61 -8.92 11.62 6.33
C PRO A 61 -9.13 10.77 7.59
N LEU A 62 -8.88 11.34 8.76
CA LEU A 62 -9.10 10.68 10.04
C LEU A 62 -10.57 10.33 10.24
N LYS A 63 -11.46 11.30 10.03
CA LYS A 63 -12.91 11.11 10.19
C LYS A 63 -13.43 10.04 9.22
N ILE A 64 -13.00 10.10 7.96
CA ILE A 64 -13.35 9.12 6.93
C ILE A 64 -12.97 7.70 7.36
N ILE A 65 -11.77 7.50 7.92
CA ILE A 65 -11.33 6.19 8.42
C ILE A 65 -12.19 5.77 9.62
N THR A 66 -12.32 6.62 10.63
CA THR A 66 -13.03 6.29 11.87
C THR A 66 -14.50 5.94 11.62
N ASP A 67 -15.18 6.73 10.79
CA ASP A 67 -16.62 6.58 10.50
C ASP A 67 -16.91 5.38 9.56
N SER A 68 -15.89 4.86 8.88
CA SER A 68 -16.07 3.73 7.96
C SER A 68 -16.38 2.45 8.72
N PRO A 69 -17.46 1.72 8.38
CA PRO A 69 -17.78 0.48 9.06
C PRO A 69 -16.78 -0.62 8.71
N ILE A 70 -16.53 -1.50 9.67
CA ILE A 70 -15.85 -2.76 9.40
C ILE A 70 -16.88 -3.70 8.78
N PRO A 71 -16.57 -4.39 7.67
CA PRO A 71 -17.52 -5.33 7.09
C PRO A 71 -17.96 -6.38 8.10
N GLY A 72 -19.24 -6.75 8.07
CA GLY A 72 -19.77 -7.79 8.95
C GLY A 72 -19.15 -9.16 8.64
N LEU A 73 -19.13 -10.04 9.65
CA LEU A 73 -18.47 -11.35 9.63
C LEU A 73 -18.77 -12.20 8.39
N LYS A 74 -20.05 -12.27 7.98
CA LYS A 74 -20.47 -13.03 6.79
C LYS A 74 -19.73 -12.58 5.53
N LYS A 75 -19.47 -11.28 5.39
CA LYS A 75 -18.77 -10.70 4.24
C LYS A 75 -17.26 -10.93 4.33
N LEU A 76 -16.68 -10.87 5.53
CA LEU A 76 -15.25 -11.14 5.73
C LEU A 76 -14.89 -12.58 5.33
N ARG A 77 -15.80 -13.54 5.51
CA ARG A 77 -15.55 -14.95 5.14
C ARG A 77 -15.91 -15.31 3.70
N SER A 78 -16.53 -14.39 2.96
CA SER A 78 -16.93 -14.67 1.58
C SER A 78 -15.70 -14.56 0.69
N GLU A 79 -15.26 -15.65 0.08
CA GLU A 79 -14.15 -15.61 -0.86
C GLU A 79 -14.43 -14.60 -1.98
N PRO A 80 -13.54 -13.61 -2.20
CA PRO A 80 -13.73 -12.63 -3.25
C PRO A 80 -13.50 -13.29 -4.60
N THR A 81 -14.31 -12.94 -5.58
CA THR A 81 -14.07 -13.35 -6.97
C THR A 81 -12.75 -12.78 -7.49
N ALA A 82 -12.16 -13.40 -8.51
CA ALA A 82 -10.94 -12.89 -9.14
C ALA A 82 -11.09 -11.44 -9.66
N ALA A 83 -12.29 -11.06 -10.09
CA ALA A 83 -12.59 -9.70 -10.54
C ALA A 83 -12.61 -8.71 -9.37
N GLU A 84 -13.23 -9.07 -8.25
CA GLU A 84 -13.24 -8.26 -7.02
C GLU A 84 -11.83 -8.09 -6.46
N THR A 85 -11.05 -9.17 -6.37
CA THR A 85 -9.65 -9.14 -5.94
C THR A 85 -8.83 -8.17 -6.81
N LYS A 86 -8.92 -8.28 -8.14
CA LYS A 86 -8.20 -7.40 -9.06
C LYS A 86 -8.66 -5.93 -8.96
N CYS A 87 -9.95 -5.70 -8.74
CA CYS A 87 -10.50 -4.35 -8.55
C CYS A 87 -10.02 -3.75 -7.22
N ALA A 88 -10.03 -4.52 -6.12
CA ALA A 88 -9.50 -4.10 -4.84
C ALA A 88 -8.00 -3.78 -4.90
N GLU A 89 -7.20 -4.62 -5.54
CA GLU A 89 -5.77 -4.36 -5.81
C GLU A 89 -5.55 -3.06 -6.60
N THR A 90 -6.34 -2.84 -7.65
CA THR A 90 -6.27 -1.61 -8.47
C THR A 90 -6.59 -0.37 -7.62
N LEU A 91 -7.60 -0.45 -6.76
CA LEU A 91 -8.01 0.62 -5.85
C LEU A 91 -6.93 0.89 -4.79
N ARG A 92 -6.35 -0.15 -4.18
CA ARG A 92 -5.23 -0.01 -3.23
C ARG A 92 -4.03 0.66 -3.87
N ALA A 93 -3.63 0.22 -5.08
CA ALA A 93 -2.53 0.84 -5.81
C ALA A 93 -2.81 2.31 -6.17
N ALA A 94 -4.03 2.64 -6.59
CA ALA A 94 -4.44 4.02 -6.85
C ALA A 94 -4.45 4.87 -5.56
N GLY A 95 -4.93 4.30 -4.46
CA GLY A 95 -4.96 4.92 -3.14
C GLY A 95 -3.56 5.24 -2.63
N LYS A 96 -2.66 4.27 -2.70
CA LYS A 96 -1.24 4.43 -2.37
C LYS A 96 -0.60 5.60 -3.12
N LYS A 97 -0.75 5.60 -4.45
CA LYS A 97 -0.22 6.64 -5.33
C LYS A 97 -0.79 8.03 -5.00
N ALA A 98 -2.06 8.10 -4.59
CA ALA A 98 -2.68 9.36 -4.18
C ALA A 98 -2.10 9.87 -2.85
N ILE A 99 -1.90 9.00 -1.85
CA ILE A 99 -1.27 9.38 -0.56
C ILE A 99 0.18 9.85 -0.79
N GLU A 100 0.95 9.14 -1.62
CA GLU A 100 2.32 9.52 -2.01
C GLU A 100 2.36 10.90 -2.68
N LYS A 101 1.29 11.27 -3.40
CA LYS A 101 1.08 12.61 -3.99
C LYS A 101 0.44 13.62 -3.04
N LYS A 102 0.37 13.33 -1.74
CA LYS A 102 -0.25 14.17 -0.68
C LYS A 102 -1.75 14.41 -0.88
N LYS A 103 -2.43 13.59 -1.67
CA LYS A 103 -3.89 13.62 -1.84
C LYS A 103 -4.56 12.63 -0.89
N LEU A 104 -4.55 12.96 0.40
CA LEU A 104 -4.94 12.02 1.46
C LEU A 104 -6.38 11.56 1.38
N VAL A 105 -7.30 12.50 1.17
CA VAL A 105 -8.74 12.22 1.12
C VAL A 105 -9.07 11.29 -0.05
N GLU A 106 -8.48 11.55 -1.22
CA GLU A 106 -8.57 10.67 -2.38
C GLU A 106 -8.01 9.28 -2.03
N GLY A 107 -6.79 9.24 -1.50
CA GLY A 107 -6.08 8.00 -1.20
C GLY A 107 -6.83 7.10 -0.22
N VAL A 108 -7.25 7.65 0.92
CA VAL A 108 -8.07 6.96 1.92
C VAL A 108 -9.36 6.45 1.30
N SER A 109 -10.06 7.29 0.53
CA SER A 109 -11.32 6.90 -0.11
C SER A 109 -11.14 5.72 -1.08
N ARG A 110 -10.02 5.65 -1.81
CA ARG A 110 -9.71 4.50 -2.67
C ARG A 110 -9.49 3.21 -1.88
N TYR A 111 -8.75 3.26 -0.77
CA TYR A 111 -8.59 2.10 0.10
C TYR A 111 -9.93 1.64 0.67
N LEU A 112 -10.79 2.55 1.10
CA LEU A 112 -12.13 2.20 1.60
C LEU A 112 -13.04 1.63 0.51
N ALA A 113 -12.93 2.11 -0.72
CA ALA A 113 -13.60 1.49 -1.85
C ALA A 113 -13.09 0.06 -2.09
N ALA A 114 -11.79 -0.20 -1.90
CA ALA A 114 -11.25 -1.57 -1.99
C ALA A 114 -11.86 -2.49 -0.93
N VAL A 115 -12.01 -2.02 0.32
CA VAL A 115 -12.70 -2.77 1.39
C VAL A 115 -14.16 -3.08 1.03
N LYS A 116 -14.87 -2.14 0.36
CA LYS A 116 -16.25 -2.38 -0.08
C LYS A 116 -16.34 -3.44 -1.17
N VAL A 117 -15.39 -3.45 -2.11
CA VAL A 117 -15.34 -4.39 -3.24
C VAL A 117 -14.94 -5.79 -2.79
N ALA A 118 -13.92 -5.92 -1.94
CA ALA A 118 -13.44 -7.20 -1.43
C ALA A 118 -13.38 -7.18 0.11
N PRO A 119 -14.55 -7.31 0.80
CA PRO A 119 -14.61 -7.28 2.26
C PRO A 119 -13.71 -8.31 2.94
N ALA A 120 -13.56 -9.50 2.38
CA ALA A 120 -12.66 -10.54 2.89
C ALA A 120 -11.18 -10.11 2.94
N GLN A 121 -10.80 -9.07 2.20
CA GLN A 121 -9.45 -8.50 2.24
C GLN A 121 -9.38 -7.25 3.13
N ALA A 122 -10.36 -7.02 4.00
CA ALA A 122 -10.45 -5.82 4.83
C ALA A 122 -9.23 -5.64 5.72
N GLU A 123 -8.76 -6.69 6.42
CA GLU A 123 -7.54 -6.66 7.22
C GLU A 123 -6.36 -6.13 6.37
N THR A 124 -6.00 -6.87 5.32
CA THR A 124 -4.86 -6.55 4.45
C THR A 124 -4.97 -5.14 3.89
N THR A 125 -6.18 -4.73 3.49
CA THR A 125 -6.44 -3.40 2.93
C THR A 125 -6.24 -2.29 3.96
N TYR A 126 -6.75 -2.47 5.20
CA TYR A 126 -6.57 -1.50 6.27
C TYR A 126 -5.12 -1.45 6.77
N GLN A 127 -4.43 -2.59 6.85
CA GLN A 127 -3.02 -2.64 7.22
C GLN A 127 -2.14 -1.94 6.19
N GLU A 128 -2.39 -2.13 4.89
CA GLU A 128 -1.66 -1.44 3.83
C GLU A 128 -1.93 0.06 3.83
N LEU A 129 -3.19 0.48 4.04
CA LEU A 129 -3.55 1.88 4.23
C LEU A 129 -2.78 2.49 5.40
N ALA A 130 -2.79 1.81 6.56
CA ALA A 130 -2.12 2.27 7.77
C ALA A 130 -0.62 2.45 7.56
N SER A 131 0.06 1.45 6.98
CA SER A 131 1.48 1.51 6.66
C SER A 131 1.82 2.62 5.66
N THR A 132 0.93 2.87 4.69
CA THR A 132 1.13 3.95 3.70
C THR A 132 0.99 5.33 4.33
N LEU A 133 0.01 5.51 5.23
CA LEU A 133 -0.18 6.75 5.98
C LEU A 133 0.98 7.01 6.95
N ASP A 134 1.43 5.97 7.66
CA ASP A 134 2.54 6.04 8.62
C ASP A 134 3.85 6.45 7.94
N ARG A 135 4.20 5.79 6.82
CA ARG A 135 5.36 6.18 6.00
C ARG A 135 5.25 7.60 5.43
N GLY A 136 4.03 8.08 5.21
CA GLY A 136 3.74 9.44 4.79
C GLY A 136 3.82 10.49 5.91
N GLY A 137 4.04 10.09 7.17
CA GLY A 137 4.06 10.99 8.33
C GLY A 137 2.68 11.34 8.88
N TYR A 138 1.62 10.64 8.47
CA TYR A 138 0.23 10.91 8.88
C TYR A 138 -0.17 10.04 10.08
N GLY A 139 0.46 10.28 11.24
CA GLY A 139 0.38 9.38 12.40
C GLY A 139 -1.04 9.11 12.92
N GLN A 140 -1.87 10.14 13.10
CA GLN A 140 -3.25 9.96 13.60
C GLN A 140 -4.15 9.18 12.61
N PRO A 141 -4.20 9.53 11.31
CA PRO A 141 -4.86 8.68 10.31
C PRO A 141 -4.31 7.25 10.25
N ALA A 142 -2.99 7.07 10.34
CA ALA A 142 -2.37 5.74 10.33
C ALA A 142 -2.83 4.89 11.52
N LEU A 143 -2.83 5.47 12.73
CA LEU A 143 -3.29 4.82 13.94
C LEU A 143 -4.76 4.39 13.82
N ALA A 144 -5.63 5.25 13.30
CA ALA A 144 -7.03 4.91 13.05
C ALA A 144 -7.18 3.73 12.05
N ALA A 145 -6.36 3.69 11.00
CA ALA A 145 -6.35 2.58 10.05
C ALA A 145 -5.82 1.28 10.68
N TYR A 146 -4.79 1.34 11.54
CA TYR A 146 -4.34 0.17 12.29
C TYR A 146 -5.42 -0.38 13.23
N PHE A 147 -6.21 0.48 13.88
CA PHE A 147 -7.37 0.02 14.65
C PHE A 147 -8.42 -0.67 13.79
N LYS A 148 -8.66 -0.20 12.56
CA LYS A 148 -9.55 -0.91 11.62
C LYS A 148 -8.97 -2.26 11.19
N ALA A 149 -7.66 -2.34 10.96
CA ALA A 149 -6.99 -3.61 10.65
C ALA A 149 -7.13 -4.60 11.80
N TRP A 150 -6.77 -4.20 13.04
CA TRP A 150 -6.93 -5.01 14.25
C TRP A 150 -8.36 -5.55 14.39
N ASN A 151 -9.35 -4.67 14.30
CA ASN A 151 -10.75 -5.06 14.47
C ASN A 151 -11.27 -5.93 13.31
N ALA A 152 -10.72 -5.81 12.10
CA ALA A 152 -11.07 -6.68 10.98
C ALA A 152 -10.53 -8.10 11.21
N THR A 153 -9.26 -8.24 11.63
CA THR A 153 -8.68 -9.53 12.03
C THR A 153 -9.46 -10.14 13.20
N GLU A 154 -9.73 -9.35 14.24
CA GLU A 154 -10.53 -9.80 15.38
C GLU A 154 -11.90 -10.32 14.96
N ALA A 155 -12.61 -9.59 14.10
CA ALA A 155 -13.90 -10.02 13.61
C ALA A 155 -13.80 -11.35 12.84
N GLU A 156 -12.81 -11.50 11.96
CA GLU A 156 -12.59 -12.72 11.17
C GLU A 156 -12.37 -13.94 12.07
N TYR A 157 -11.50 -13.81 13.07
CA TYR A 157 -11.05 -14.89 13.96
C TYR A 157 -11.89 -15.07 15.24
N ASN A 158 -12.89 -14.23 15.48
CA ASN A 158 -13.80 -14.36 16.63
C ASN A 158 -14.92 -15.38 16.35
N HIS A 159 -14.55 -16.65 16.12
CA HIS A 159 -15.49 -17.77 16.09
C HIS A 159 -14.85 -19.08 16.59
N PRO A 160 -15.66 -20.05 17.06
CA PRO A 160 -15.14 -21.29 17.64
C PRO A 160 -14.29 -22.14 16.68
N ASP A 161 -14.57 -22.08 15.38
CA ASP A 161 -13.85 -22.88 14.37
C ASP A 161 -12.62 -22.17 13.78
N ALA A 162 -12.28 -20.97 14.27
CA ALA A 162 -11.14 -20.21 13.78
C ALA A 162 -9.86 -20.97 14.15
N LYS A 163 -9.10 -21.40 13.15
CA LYS A 163 -7.79 -22.00 13.40
C LYS A 163 -6.76 -20.90 13.55
N LEU A 164 -5.94 -21.01 14.60
CA LEU A 164 -4.74 -20.23 14.76
C LEU A 164 -3.80 -20.49 13.58
N ASP A 165 -3.56 -19.45 12.80
CA ASP A 165 -2.59 -19.44 11.71
C ASP A 165 -1.41 -18.54 12.12
N GLY A 166 -0.18 -19.05 11.96
CA GLY A 166 1.02 -18.30 12.26
C GLY A 166 1.10 -16.98 11.50
N HIS A 167 0.62 -16.95 10.24
CA HIS A 167 0.62 -15.71 9.46
C HIS A 167 -0.32 -14.66 10.05
N ALA A 168 -1.53 -15.05 10.44
CA ALA A 168 -2.46 -14.16 11.12
C ALA A 168 -1.94 -13.68 12.48
N VAL A 169 -1.30 -14.56 13.25
CA VAL A 169 -0.67 -14.20 14.53
C VAL A 169 0.42 -13.14 14.35
N LEU A 170 1.35 -13.34 13.40
CA LEU A 170 2.40 -12.36 13.16
C LEU A 170 1.87 -11.07 12.53
N GLY A 171 0.91 -11.16 11.61
CA GLY A 171 0.25 -9.99 11.03
C GLY A 171 -0.39 -9.10 12.10
N LEU A 172 -1.14 -9.71 13.02
CA LEU A 172 -1.78 -8.99 14.12
C LEU A 172 -0.76 -8.47 15.15
N ALA A 173 0.36 -9.18 15.37
CA ALA A 173 1.46 -8.70 16.20
C ALA A 173 2.16 -7.47 15.60
N ASP A 174 2.34 -7.43 14.28
CA ASP A 174 2.89 -6.27 13.58
C ASP A 174 1.93 -5.05 13.67
N ILE A 175 0.61 -5.30 13.60
CA ILE A 175 -0.41 -4.27 13.85
C ILE A 175 -0.32 -3.75 15.28
N ARG A 176 -0.25 -4.64 16.28
CA ARG A 176 -0.08 -4.31 17.70
C ARG A 176 1.12 -3.40 17.92
N ASP A 177 2.29 -3.81 17.42
CA ASP A 177 3.54 -3.07 17.62
C ASP A 177 3.49 -1.70 16.94
N SER A 178 2.83 -1.61 15.79
CA SER A 178 2.60 -0.34 15.10
C SER A 178 1.68 0.61 15.88
N ILE A 179 0.60 0.08 16.48
CA ILE A 179 -0.30 0.84 17.36
C ILE A 179 0.49 1.43 18.53
N VAL A 180 1.26 0.59 19.24
CA VAL A 180 2.06 1.02 20.40
C VAL A 180 3.11 2.05 20.01
N ARG A 181 3.84 1.83 18.91
CA ARG A 181 4.84 2.78 18.39
C ARG A 181 4.24 4.16 18.08
N LEU A 182 3.02 4.20 17.57
CA LEU A 182 2.30 5.44 17.28
C LEU A 182 1.65 6.06 18.54
N GLY A 183 1.89 5.51 19.73
CA GLY A 183 1.36 6.00 21.00
C GLY A 183 -0.08 5.59 21.28
N GLY A 184 -0.63 4.64 20.52
CA GLY A 184 -1.96 4.09 20.74
C GLY A 184 -1.99 2.99 21.79
N GLN A 185 -3.16 2.79 22.39
CA GLN A 185 -3.44 1.62 23.22
C GLN A 185 -3.95 0.47 22.36
N VAL A 186 -3.37 -0.72 22.52
CA VAL A 186 -3.83 -1.93 21.84
C VAL A 186 -5.29 -2.22 22.25
N PRO A 187 -6.21 -2.44 21.30
CA PRO A 187 -7.60 -2.76 21.65
C PRO A 187 -7.71 -4.07 22.41
N ASN A 188 -8.73 -4.17 23.27
CA ASN A 188 -8.97 -5.40 24.02
C ASN A 188 -9.31 -6.55 23.06
N PRO A 189 -8.62 -7.70 23.13
CA PRO A 189 -8.86 -8.82 22.25
C PRO A 189 -10.16 -9.55 22.58
N THR A 190 -10.84 -10.00 21.54
CA THR A 190 -12.08 -10.79 21.52
C THR A 190 -11.86 -12.18 20.93
N SER A 191 -10.91 -12.33 20.00
CA SER A 191 -10.52 -13.60 19.37
C SER A 191 -9.39 -14.32 20.14
N GLU A 192 -9.20 -15.62 19.87
CA GLU A 192 -8.06 -16.36 20.41
C GLU A 192 -6.72 -15.84 19.87
N VAL A 193 -6.67 -15.52 18.56
CA VAL A 193 -5.50 -14.91 17.91
C VAL A 193 -5.12 -13.61 18.63
N GLY A 194 -6.09 -12.72 18.88
CA GLY A 194 -5.87 -11.47 19.61
C GLY A 194 -5.39 -11.68 21.04
N ARG A 195 -5.93 -12.66 21.76
CA ARG A 195 -5.48 -12.99 23.12
C ARG A 195 -4.03 -13.47 23.11
N THR A 196 -3.68 -14.37 22.20
CA THR A 196 -2.31 -14.87 22.02
C THR A 196 -1.35 -13.74 21.68
N VAL A 197 -1.73 -12.84 20.78
CA VAL A 197 -0.91 -11.69 20.39
C VAL A 197 -0.78 -10.68 21.52
N ALA A 198 -1.84 -10.36 22.26
CA ALA A 198 -1.78 -9.41 23.36
C ALA A 198 -0.89 -9.90 24.52
N ALA A 199 -0.83 -11.21 24.76
CA ALA A 199 -0.10 -11.81 25.87
C ALA A 199 1.41 -12.01 25.61
N ASN A 200 1.87 -11.94 24.34
CA ASN A 200 3.21 -12.37 23.96
C ASN A 200 3.98 -11.32 23.14
N THR A 201 5.31 -11.37 23.17
CA THR A 201 6.13 -10.50 22.32
C THR A 201 6.19 -11.03 20.87
N THR A 202 6.38 -10.15 19.89
CA THR A 202 6.53 -10.57 18.46
C THR A 202 7.69 -11.55 18.27
N ARG A 203 8.77 -11.40 19.05
CA ARG A 203 9.88 -12.35 19.04
C ARG A 203 9.43 -13.75 19.47
N HIS A 204 8.73 -13.86 20.60
CA HIS A 204 8.24 -15.14 21.09
C HIS A 204 7.28 -15.81 20.09
N LEU A 205 6.36 -15.04 19.52
CA LEU A 205 5.42 -15.54 18.51
C LEU A 205 6.14 -16.04 17.26
N ARG A 206 7.18 -15.33 16.80
CA ARG A 206 7.99 -15.79 15.66
C ARG A 206 8.71 -17.09 15.97
N GLU A 207 9.26 -17.22 17.17
CA GLU A 207 9.91 -18.46 17.61
C GLU A 207 8.91 -19.63 17.64
N GLN A 208 7.73 -19.42 18.24
CA GLN A 208 6.70 -20.44 18.40
C GLN A 208 6.08 -20.94 17.09
N TYR A 209 5.77 -20.03 16.16
CA TYR A 209 5.00 -20.38 14.95
C TYR A 209 5.87 -20.61 13.71
N PHE A 210 7.12 -20.14 13.68
CA PHE A 210 7.96 -20.18 12.48
C PHE A 210 9.37 -20.74 12.70
N ASN A 211 9.84 -20.83 13.95
CA ASN A 211 11.14 -21.44 14.27
C ASN A 211 11.02 -22.69 15.15
N ALA A 212 9.81 -23.21 15.37
CA ALA A 212 9.63 -24.50 16.00
C ALA A 212 10.16 -25.58 15.06
N ASP A 213 11.34 -26.10 15.39
CA ASP A 213 11.94 -27.27 14.76
C ASP A 213 10.90 -28.41 14.71
N PRO A 214 10.63 -29.06 13.56
CA PRO A 214 9.61 -30.12 13.44
C PRO A 214 9.83 -31.32 14.37
N LEU A 215 10.98 -31.41 15.02
CA LEU A 215 11.40 -32.51 15.90
C LEU A 215 10.99 -32.36 17.37
N LEU A 216 10.28 -31.29 17.74
CA LEU A 216 9.80 -31.07 19.12
C LEU A 216 8.28 -31.23 19.27
N VAL A 217 7.62 -31.90 18.33
CA VAL A 217 6.35 -32.56 18.64
C VAL A 217 6.72 -33.75 19.55
N PRO A 218 6.29 -33.80 20.82
CA PRO A 218 6.46 -35.03 21.59
C PRO A 218 5.67 -36.11 20.86
N GLU A 219 6.38 -37.02 20.18
CA GLU A 219 5.78 -38.26 19.70
C GLU A 219 5.08 -38.91 20.90
N LYS A 220 3.79 -39.20 20.73
CA LYS A 220 3.03 -40.03 21.66
C LYS A 220 3.91 -41.25 21.98
N PRO A 221 4.26 -41.51 23.25
CA PRO A 221 5.09 -42.67 23.57
C PRO A 221 4.40 -43.93 23.05
N PRO A 222 5.16 -44.89 22.48
CA PRO A 222 4.56 -46.09 21.90
C PRO A 222 3.74 -46.80 22.96
N GLU A 223 2.49 -47.09 22.60
CA GLU A 223 1.58 -47.87 23.40
C GLU A 223 2.19 -49.27 23.55
N VAL A 224 2.65 -49.58 24.78
CA VAL A 224 3.26 -50.87 25.08
C VAL A 224 2.17 -51.93 24.97
N VAL A 225 2.14 -52.63 23.84
CA VAL A 225 1.36 -53.86 23.70
C VAL A 225 2.11 -54.95 24.45
N VAL A 226 1.65 -55.26 25.66
CA VAL A 226 2.14 -56.41 26.43
C VAL A 226 1.35 -57.64 25.97
N PRO A 227 2.00 -58.70 25.46
CA PRO A 227 1.37 -60.00 25.23
C PRO A 227 1.15 -60.79 26.53
#